data_AF-A0ABD0TF52-F1
#
_entry.id   AF-A0ABD0TF52-F1
#
_cell.length_a   1.000
_cell.length_b   1.000
_cell.length_c   1.000
_cell.angle_alpha   90.00
_cell.angle_beta   90.00
_cell.angle_gamma   90.00
#
_symmetry.space_group_name_H-M   'P 1'
#
loop_
_entity.id
_entity.type
_entity.pdbx_description
1 polymer ?
#
loop_
_entity_poly.entity_id
_entity_poly.type
_entity_poly.pdbx_seq_one_letter_code
_entity_poly.pdbx_strand_id
1 'polypeptide(L)'
;MSVIRAGLQKITNVLRNGPGGILSRFITNVAPVERKSEAETTKDVIATCNKLIEEKPSRNFAIVHLLGKQWRVTDGDLLVVEGYWPPNIGDEIKLEKVLVAATKDFSLIGRPLVQPGLVNVTATVISKGLSHTRTHFKKKRRKQFMRINFQRAEQTMLRINSVEIAGKINEPAKNVF
;
A
#
# COMPACT_ATOMS: atom_id res chain seq x y z
N MET A 1 -0.96 18.39 -51.80
CA MET A 1 -1.78 18.98 -50.73
C MET A 1 -0.91 19.16 -49.48
N SER A 2 0.11 20.02 -49.44
CA SER A 2 0.14 21.50 -49.43
C SER A 2 -0.81 22.15 -48.41
N VAL A 3 -0.22 22.99 -47.55
CA VAL A 3 -0.80 23.99 -46.63
C VAL A 3 -1.59 23.38 -45.46
N ILE A 4 -1.22 23.49 -44.18
CA ILE A 4 -1.02 24.69 -43.36
C ILE A 4 -0.04 24.32 -42.21
N ARG A 5 1.26 24.59 -42.40
CA ARG A 5 2.30 24.47 -41.37
C ARG A 5 3.20 25.71 -41.44
N ALA A 6 2.61 26.89 -41.22
CA ALA A 6 3.34 28.16 -41.16
C ALA A 6 2.43 29.24 -40.57
N GLY A 7 2.28 29.27 -39.23
CA GLY A 7 1.36 30.24 -38.61
C GLY A 7 1.59 30.55 -37.14
N LEU A 8 2.67 30.06 -36.52
CA LEU A 8 2.97 30.36 -35.11
C LEU A 8 4.48 30.41 -34.84
N GLN A 9 5.22 31.05 -35.74
CA GLN A 9 6.67 31.35 -35.60
C GLN A 9 6.96 32.83 -35.85
N LYS A 10 5.94 33.71 -35.74
CA LYS A 10 6.04 35.14 -36.10
C LYS A 10 5.76 36.13 -34.96
N ILE A 11 5.81 35.69 -33.69
CA ILE A 11 5.66 36.58 -32.52
C ILE A 11 6.87 36.52 -31.56
N THR A 12 7.92 35.73 -31.86
CA THR A 12 9.10 35.61 -30.97
C THR A 12 10.30 36.48 -31.39
N ASN A 13 10.21 37.25 -32.48
CA ASN A 13 11.37 38.03 -32.99
C ASN A 13 11.23 39.57 -32.91
N VAL A 14 10.27 40.10 -32.15
CA VAL A 14 10.15 41.56 -31.93
C VAL A 14 10.80 42.02 -30.61
N LEU A 15 11.33 41.09 -29.80
CA LEU A 15 11.93 41.37 -28.48
C LEU A 15 13.45 41.12 -28.40
N ARG A 16 14.15 41.15 -29.53
CA ARG A 16 15.63 41.20 -29.55
C ARG A 16 16.07 42.47 -30.26
N ASN A 17 16.30 43.52 -29.49
CA ASN A 17 17.53 44.33 -29.50
C ASN A 17 17.27 45.68 -28.83
N GLY A 18 17.65 45.78 -27.56
CA GLY A 18 17.74 47.01 -26.80
C GLY A 18 18.57 46.78 -25.54
N PRO A 19 19.69 47.48 -25.33
CA PRO A 19 20.48 47.33 -24.11
C PRO A 19 19.77 48.07 -22.97
N GLY A 20 19.59 47.42 -21.81
CA GLY A 20 19.28 48.13 -20.56
C GLY A 20 17.86 48.00 -19.99
N GLY A 21 17.14 46.90 -20.21
CA GLY A 21 15.88 46.63 -19.50
C GLY A 21 16.10 45.87 -18.18
N ILE A 22 15.77 46.48 -17.04
CA ILE A 22 15.80 45.87 -15.68
C ILE A 22 14.95 44.58 -15.59
N LEU A 23 14.10 44.33 -16.58
CA LEU A 23 13.20 43.17 -16.67
C LEU A 23 13.81 41.93 -17.36
N SER A 24 15.00 42.00 -17.96
CA SER A 24 15.64 40.82 -18.60
C SER A 24 16.44 39.94 -17.63
N ARG A 25 16.68 40.41 -16.39
CA ARG A 25 17.38 39.65 -15.33
C ARG A 25 16.50 38.59 -14.65
N PHE A 26 15.19 38.60 -14.91
CA PHE A 26 14.24 37.61 -14.38
C PHE A 26 13.88 36.50 -15.36
N ILE A 27 14.61 36.36 -16.47
CA ILE A 27 14.53 35.16 -17.32
C ILE A 27 15.42 34.10 -16.68
N THR A 28 14.81 33.35 -15.77
CA THR A 28 15.22 32.07 -15.18
C THR A 28 16.49 31.43 -15.76
N ASN A 29 17.60 31.55 -15.05
CA ASN A 29 18.72 30.58 -15.13
C ASN A 29 18.30 29.24 -14.50
N VAL A 30 17.20 28.65 -14.93
CA VAL A 30 16.93 27.25 -14.66
C VAL A 30 17.67 26.51 -15.75
N ALA A 31 18.84 25.96 -15.40
CA ALA A 31 19.57 25.07 -16.29
C ALA A 31 18.61 24.00 -16.83
N PRO A 32 18.68 23.64 -18.13
CA PRO A 32 17.85 22.58 -18.67
C PRO A 32 18.10 21.32 -17.82
N VAL A 33 17.07 20.84 -17.13
CA VAL A 33 17.16 19.59 -16.36
C VAL A 33 17.42 18.48 -17.36
N GLU A 34 18.64 17.94 -17.34
CA GLU A 34 19.00 16.79 -18.16
C GLU A 34 18.02 15.66 -17.86
N ARG A 35 17.31 15.19 -18.89
CA ARG A 35 16.34 14.10 -18.74
C ARG A 35 17.12 12.80 -18.56
N LYS A 36 17.24 12.36 -17.31
CA LYS A 36 17.80 11.04 -16.95
C LYS A 36 17.02 9.93 -17.64
N SER A 37 17.69 8.81 -17.90
CA SER A 37 17.00 7.61 -18.38
C SER A 37 16.03 7.08 -17.32
N GLU A 38 14.96 6.39 -17.75
CA GLU A 38 13.98 5.81 -16.82
C GLU A 38 14.64 4.82 -15.84
N ALA A 39 15.65 4.08 -16.31
CA ALA A 39 16.41 3.14 -15.50
C ALA A 39 17.24 3.82 -14.41
N GLU A 40 17.87 4.95 -14.70
CA GLU A 40 18.61 5.75 -13.71
C GLU A 40 17.66 6.34 -12.67
N THR A 41 16.52 6.88 -13.12
CA THR A 41 15.53 7.48 -12.22
C THR A 41 14.96 6.42 -11.28
N THR A 42 14.71 5.20 -11.78
CA THR A 42 14.26 4.07 -10.96
C THR A 42 15.30 3.70 -9.90
N LYS A 43 16.58 3.65 -10.28
CA LYS A 43 17.68 3.38 -9.33
C LYS A 43 17.78 4.47 -8.26
N ASP A 44 17.65 5.73 -8.64
CA ASP A 44 17.69 6.87 -7.74
C ASP A 44 16.55 6.80 -6.71
N VAL A 45 15.32 6.51 -7.17
CA VAL A 45 14.13 6.35 -6.30
C VAL A 45 14.27 5.15 -5.36
N ILE A 46 14.79 4.02 -5.84
CA ILE A 46 15.05 2.86 -4.98
C ILE A 46 16.08 3.21 -3.90
N ALA A 47 17.14 3.95 -4.26
CA ALA A 47 18.15 4.38 -3.32
C ALA A 47 17.60 5.34 -2.26
N THR A 48 16.72 6.28 -2.62
CA THR A 48 16.05 7.16 -1.65
C THR A 48 15.11 6.38 -0.73
N CYS A 49 14.31 5.46 -1.26
CA CYS A 49 13.44 4.61 -0.43
C CYS A 49 14.25 3.74 0.55
N ASN A 50 15.38 3.15 0.11
CA ASN A 50 16.25 2.37 0.99
C ASN A 50 16.83 3.20 2.14
N LYS A 51 17.20 4.46 1.89
CA LYS A 51 17.63 5.39 2.96
C LYS A 51 16.49 5.66 3.96
N LEU A 52 15.28 5.92 3.47
CA LEU A 52 14.11 6.14 4.32
C LEU A 52 13.74 4.91 5.16
N ILE A 53 13.96 3.70 4.65
CA ILE A 53 13.78 2.45 5.40
C ILE A 53 14.77 2.38 6.57
N GLU A 54 16.03 2.77 6.35
CA GLU A 54 17.07 2.78 7.39
C GLU A 54 16.77 3.82 8.48
N GLU A 55 16.25 4.99 8.12
CA GLU A 55 15.92 6.08 9.05
C GLU A 55 14.68 5.81 9.93
N LYS A 56 13.77 4.91 9.52
CA LYS A 56 12.51 4.55 10.22
C LYS A 56 11.74 5.75 10.81
N PRO A 57 11.32 6.74 10.00
CA PRO A 57 10.79 8.00 10.52
C PRO A 57 9.33 7.92 11.04
N SER A 58 8.55 6.91 10.64
CA SER A 58 7.11 6.86 10.93
C SER A 58 6.58 5.44 11.11
N ARG A 59 5.36 5.33 11.64
CA ARG A 59 4.63 4.07 11.79
C ARG A 59 4.21 3.52 10.42
N ASN A 60 4.44 2.22 10.23
CA ASN A 60 4.12 1.53 8.99
C ASN A 60 2.66 1.03 8.99
N PHE A 61 2.14 0.79 7.79
CA PHE A 61 0.92 0.02 7.61
C PHE A 61 1.09 -1.01 6.49
N ALA A 62 0.31 -2.08 6.57
CA ALA A 62 0.27 -3.11 5.54
C ALA A 62 -1.17 -3.45 5.16
N ILE A 63 -1.33 -3.99 3.95
CA ILE A 63 -2.55 -4.66 3.51
C ILE A 63 -2.24 -6.14 3.43
N VAL A 64 -2.89 -6.91 4.30
CA VAL A 64 -2.71 -8.36 4.41
C VAL A 64 -3.93 -9.07 3.85
N HIS A 65 -3.72 -10.15 3.11
CA HIS A 65 -4.79 -11.05 2.68
C HIS A 65 -4.88 -12.27 3.59
N LEU A 66 -6.00 -12.41 4.25
CA LEU A 66 -6.26 -13.45 5.25
C LEU A 66 -7.69 -13.99 5.11
N LEU A 67 -7.83 -15.32 5.04
CA LEU A 67 -9.11 -16.03 4.87
C LEU A 67 -10.02 -15.44 3.77
N GLY A 68 -9.43 -15.08 2.63
CA GLY A 68 -10.18 -14.56 1.46
C GLY A 68 -10.60 -13.09 1.58
N LYS A 69 -10.20 -12.39 2.64
CA LYS A 69 -10.46 -10.95 2.84
C LYS A 69 -9.14 -10.19 2.96
N GLN A 70 -9.17 -8.91 2.59
CA GLN A 70 -8.02 -8.00 2.72
C GLN A 70 -8.23 -7.07 3.92
N TRP A 71 -7.18 -6.85 4.68
CA TRP A 71 -7.20 -6.07 5.91
C TRP A 71 -6.09 -5.04 5.91
N ARG A 72 -6.43 -3.78 6.20
CA ARG A 72 -5.45 -2.75 6.50
C ARG A 72 -5.04 -2.88 7.96
N VAL A 73 -3.76 -3.06 8.23
CA VAL A 73 -3.22 -3.30 9.56
C VAL A 73 -2.06 -2.37 9.88
N THR A 74 -1.95 -2.00 11.14
CA THR A 74 -0.84 -1.25 11.74
C THR A 74 -0.46 -1.84 13.09
N ASP A 75 0.68 -1.43 13.64
CA ASP A 75 1.23 -1.98 14.89
C ASP A 75 0.28 -1.85 16.09
N GLY A 76 -0.04 -2.95 16.75
CA GLY A 76 -0.92 -2.96 17.92
C GLY A 76 -2.42 -2.97 17.61
N ASP A 77 -2.82 -3.04 16.33
CA ASP A 77 -4.22 -3.15 15.93
C ASP A 77 -4.83 -4.49 16.35
N LEU A 78 -6.14 -4.47 16.58
CA LEU A 78 -6.95 -5.67 16.82
C LEU A 78 -7.71 -6.04 15.55
N LEU A 79 -7.54 -7.28 15.12
CA LEU A 79 -8.14 -7.82 13.91
C LEU A 79 -9.07 -8.97 14.28
N VAL A 80 -10.35 -8.85 13.94
CA VAL A 80 -11.34 -9.93 14.11
C VAL A 80 -11.54 -10.64 12.79
N VAL A 81 -11.23 -11.94 12.77
CA VAL A 81 -11.32 -12.78 11.58
C VAL A 81 -12.44 -13.79 11.78
N GLU A 82 -13.36 -13.86 10.83
CA GLU A 82 -14.43 -14.87 10.80
C GLU A 82 -13.92 -16.15 10.12
N GLY A 83 -14.20 -17.30 10.73
CA GLY A 83 -13.86 -18.62 10.21
C GLY A 83 -13.08 -19.47 11.21
N TYR A 84 -13.07 -20.77 10.95
CA TYR A 84 -12.25 -21.72 11.69
C TYR A 84 -10.77 -21.47 11.38
N TRP A 85 -9.96 -21.36 12.44
CA TRP A 85 -8.52 -21.19 12.30
C TRP A 85 -7.76 -22.16 13.23
N PRO A 86 -6.83 -22.99 12.71
CA PRO A 86 -6.04 -23.93 13.52
C PRO A 86 -5.25 -23.39 14.73
N PRO A 87 -4.34 -22.38 14.62
CA PRO A 87 -3.42 -21.97 15.69
C PRO A 87 -4.10 -21.63 17.02
N ASN A 88 -3.45 -21.95 18.13
CA ASN A 88 -4.00 -21.83 19.47
C ASN A 88 -3.96 -20.38 19.98
N ILE A 89 -4.67 -20.15 21.08
CA ILE A 89 -4.62 -18.86 21.79
C ILE A 89 -3.21 -18.68 22.36
N GLY A 90 -2.60 -17.52 22.12
CA GLY A 90 -1.24 -17.20 22.54
C GLY A 90 -0.17 -17.46 21.47
N ASP A 91 -0.50 -18.19 20.39
CA ASP A 91 0.47 -18.46 19.32
C ASP A 91 0.83 -17.17 18.57
N GLU A 92 2.12 -17.01 18.27
CA GLU A 92 2.63 -15.98 17.38
C GLU A 92 2.69 -16.49 15.94
N ILE A 93 2.10 -15.73 15.02
CA ILE A 93 1.90 -16.10 13.63
C ILE A 93 2.51 -15.00 12.75
N LYS A 94 3.23 -15.43 11.72
CA LYS A 94 3.69 -14.55 10.66
C LYS A 94 2.66 -14.51 9.52
N LEU A 95 2.20 -13.32 9.16
CA LEU A 95 1.27 -13.11 8.06
C LEU A 95 2.07 -12.91 6.76
N GLU A 96 2.23 -13.98 5.99
CA GLU A 96 3.08 -13.98 4.78
C GLU A 96 2.47 -13.25 3.58
N LYS A 97 1.14 -13.30 3.44
CA LYS A 97 0.43 -12.75 2.28
C LYS A 97 0.20 -11.25 2.41
N VAL A 98 1.28 -10.48 2.22
CA VAL A 98 1.26 -9.01 2.21
C VAL A 98 1.18 -8.50 0.76
N LEU A 99 0.21 -7.64 0.49
CA LEU A 99 -0.05 -7.07 -0.84
C LEU A 99 0.57 -5.69 -0.99
N VAL A 100 0.45 -4.89 0.07
CA VAL A 100 0.97 -3.52 0.13
C VAL A 100 1.62 -3.34 1.49
N ALA A 101 2.76 -2.66 1.52
CA ALA A 101 3.36 -2.14 2.74
C ALA A 101 3.76 -0.69 2.47
N ALA A 102 3.44 0.21 3.39
CA ALA A 102 3.63 1.62 3.16
C ALA A 102 3.99 2.35 4.44
N THR A 103 4.74 3.43 4.24
CA THR A 103 5.14 4.40 5.25
C THR A 103 4.42 5.72 4.95
N LYS A 104 4.76 6.77 5.68
CA LYS A 104 4.27 8.12 5.38
C LYS A 104 4.72 8.63 4.00
N ASP A 105 5.94 8.28 3.60
CA ASP A 105 6.63 8.92 2.47
C ASP A 105 6.62 8.05 1.19
N PHE A 106 6.55 6.72 1.33
CA PHE A 106 6.55 5.81 0.19
C PHE A 106 5.65 4.59 0.40
N SER A 107 5.34 3.90 -0.69
CA SER A 107 4.56 2.66 -0.68
C SER A 107 5.19 1.60 -1.56
N LEU A 108 5.15 0.36 -1.08
CA LEU A 108 5.59 -0.85 -1.76
C LEU A 108 4.33 -1.63 -2.15
N ILE A 109 4.13 -1.80 -3.45
CA ILE A 109 2.98 -2.50 -4.02
C ILE A 109 3.47 -3.79 -4.68
N GLY A 110 2.90 -4.92 -4.25
CA GLY A 110 3.23 -6.25 -4.75
C GLY A 110 2.72 -6.54 -6.16
N ARG A 111 3.23 -7.63 -6.75
CA ARG A 111 2.78 -8.17 -8.04
C ARG A 111 2.61 -9.70 -7.99
N PRO A 112 1.50 -10.23 -7.45
CA PRO A 112 0.46 -9.58 -6.65
C PRO A 112 0.85 -9.40 -5.17
N LEU A 113 1.84 -10.16 -4.68
CA LEU A 113 2.37 -10.07 -3.32
C LEU A 113 3.67 -9.25 -3.31
N VAL A 114 3.97 -8.63 -2.17
CA VAL A 114 5.29 -8.06 -1.91
C VAL A 114 6.29 -9.19 -1.78
N GLN A 115 7.55 -8.94 -2.17
CA GLN A 115 8.61 -9.94 -2.10
C GLN A 115 8.70 -10.55 -0.68
N PRO A 116 8.70 -11.89 -0.54
CA PRO A 116 8.77 -12.53 0.77
C PRO A 116 10.06 -12.12 1.48
N GLY A 117 9.97 -11.86 2.79
CA GLY A 117 11.11 -11.43 3.60
C GLY A 117 11.43 -9.94 3.53
N LEU A 118 10.89 -9.18 2.56
CA LEU A 118 11.01 -7.72 2.55
C LEU A 118 10.19 -7.09 3.68
N VAL A 119 8.98 -7.62 3.89
CA VAL A 119 8.04 -7.16 4.92
C VAL A 119 7.72 -8.32 5.87
N ASN A 120 7.84 -8.05 7.16
CA ASN A 120 7.47 -8.97 8.22
C ASN A 120 6.26 -8.39 8.96
N VAL A 121 5.15 -9.12 8.93
CA VAL A 121 3.97 -8.80 9.74
C VAL A 121 3.76 -9.94 10.73
N THR A 122 3.90 -9.65 12.02
CA THR A 122 3.70 -10.62 13.10
C THR A 122 2.41 -10.30 13.85
N ALA A 123 1.71 -11.35 14.28
CA ALA A 123 0.47 -11.23 15.01
C ALA A 123 0.33 -12.33 16.05
N THR A 124 -0.29 -12.04 17.18
CA THR A 124 -0.60 -13.02 18.23
C THR A 124 -2.10 -13.27 18.30
N VAL A 125 -2.50 -14.53 18.48
CA VAL A 125 -3.90 -14.90 18.73
C VAL A 125 -4.28 -14.54 20.16
N ILE A 126 -5.20 -13.60 20.36
CA ILE A 126 -5.65 -13.20 21.70
C ILE A 126 -6.77 -14.10 22.19
N SER A 127 -7.77 -14.36 21.35
CA SER A 127 -8.96 -15.09 21.76
C SER A 127 -9.67 -15.73 20.59
N LYS A 128 -10.41 -16.79 20.90
CA LYS A 128 -11.34 -17.45 19.98
C LYS A 128 -12.72 -17.45 20.63
N GLY A 129 -13.74 -17.14 19.84
CA GLY A 129 -15.11 -17.05 20.33
C GLY A 129 -16.12 -17.22 19.22
N LEU A 130 -17.38 -17.01 19.59
CA LEU A 130 -18.50 -17.02 18.66
C LEU A 130 -19.04 -15.59 18.51
N SER A 131 -19.43 -15.22 17.30
CA SER A 131 -20.09 -13.96 17.02
C SER A 131 -21.36 -13.78 17.85
N HIS A 132 -21.88 -12.55 17.88
CA HIS A 132 -23.24 -12.33 18.32
C HIS A 132 -24.22 -13.22 17.54
N THR A 133 -25.32 -13.58 18.18
CA THR A 133 -26.37 -14.37 17.53
C THR A 133 -26.97 -13.58 16.37
N ARG A 134 -26.91 -14.14 15.16
CA ARG A 134 -27.59 -13.65 13.97
C ARG A 134 -28.89 -14.43 13.81
N THR A 135 -30.01 -13.74 13.83
CA THR A 135 -31.34 -14.35 13.69
C THR A 135 -31.77 -14.33 12.23
N HIS A 136 -31.91 -15.52 11.63
CA HIS A 136 -32.42 -15.69 10.29
C HIS A 136 -33.89 -16.10 10.35
N PHE A 137 -34.76 -15.13 10.11
CA PHE A 137 -36.20 -15.29 10.16
C PHE A 137 -36.80 -15.37 8.76
N LYS A 138 -37.60 -16.41 8.49
CA LYS A 138 -38.37 -16.55 7.24
C LYS A 138 -39.85 -16.71 7.54
N LYS A 139 -40.69 -15.90 6.90
CA LYS A 139 -42.16 -15.98 7.01
C LYS A 139 -42.82 -15.88 5.65
N LYS A 140 -43.80 -16.74 5.36
CA LYS A 140 -44.70 -16.60 4.20
C LYS A 140 -46.13 -16.39 4.69
N ARG A 141 -46.77 -15.34 4.16
CA ARG A 141 -48.12 -14.91 4.54
C ARG A 141 -49.18 -15.94 4.15
N ARG A 142 -50.15 -16.23 5.05
CA ARG A 142 -51.26 -17.18 4.83
C ARG A 142 -50.84 -18.60 4.38
N LYS A 143 -49.58 -18.99 4.60
CA LYS A 143 -49.06 -20.33 4.28
C LYS A 143 -48.62 -21.10 5.52
N GLN A 144 -48.92 -20.60 6.73
CA GLN A 144 -48.47 -21.15 8.01
C GLN A 144 -46.97 -21.47 8.02
N PHE A 145 -46.17 -20.72 7.26
CA PHE A 145 -44.74 -20.94 7.14
C PHE A 145 -44.03 -19.83 7.91
N MET A 146 -43.43 -20.21 9.02
CA MET A 146 -42.59 -19.37 9.85
C MET A 146 -41.43 -20.22 10.38
N ARG A 147 -40.19 -19.81 10.11
CA ARG A 147 -38.97 -20.49 10.57
C ARG A 147 -38.01 -19.45 11.14
N ILE A 148 -37.43 -19.75 12.29
CA ILE A 148 -36.44 -18.91 12.96
C ILE A 148 -35.21 -19.77 13.19
N ASN A 149 -34.08 -19.38 12.61
CA ASN A 149 -32.80 -20.05 12.84
C ASN A 149 -31.83 -19.05 13.46
N PHE A 150 -31.18 -19.46 14.55
CA PHE A 150 -30.13 -18.68 15.19
C PHE A 150 -28.78 -19.19 14.72
N GLN A 151 -27.94 -18.31 14.21
CA GLN A 151 -26.62 -18.64 13.66
C GLN A 151 -25.56 -17.82 14.39
N ARG A 152 -24.41 -18.44 14.66
CA ARG A 152 -23.22 -17.79 15.21
C ARG A 152 -22.03 -18.24 14.38
N ALA A 153 -21.18 -17.30 14.00
CA ALA A 153 -19.95 -17.59 13.27
C ALA A 153 -18.79 -17.70 14.26
N GLU A 154 -17.87 -18.61 14.00
CA GLU A 154 -16.60 -18.66 14.72
C GLU A 154 -15.77 -17.42 14.38
N GLN A 155 -15.19 -16.81 15.41
CA GLN A 155 -14.38 -15.61 15.31
C GLN A 155 -13.08 -15.79 16.07
N THR A 156 -11.98 -15.37 15.47
CA THR A 156 -10.66 -15.33 16.11
C THR A 156 -10.19 -13.89 16.15
N MET A 157 -9.77 -13.42 17.32
CA MET A 157 -9.19 -12.10 17.51
C MET A 157 -7.67 -12.20 17.49
N LEU A 158 -7.05 -11.43 16.62
CA LEU A 158 -5.61 -11.26 16.54
C LEU A 158 -5.21 -9.88 17.03
N ARG A 159 -4.03 -9.79 17.62
CA ARG A 159 -3.28 -8.54 17.81
C ARG A 159 -2.14 -8.50 16.83
N ILE A 160 -2.02 -7.42 16.09
CA ILE A 160 -0.83 -7.17 15.27
C ILE A 160 0.29 -6.70 16.19
N ASN A 161 1.42 -7.41 16.19
CA ASN A 161 2.55 -7.08 17.06
C ASN A 161 3.41 -6.01 16.38
N SER A 162 3.95 -6.32 15.21
CA SER A 162 4.71 -5.37 14.40
C SER A 162 4.51 -5.56 12.89
N VAL A 163 4.65 -4.45 12.17
CA VAL A 163 4.67 -4.31 10.72
C VAL A 163 6.01 -3.68 10.35
N GLU A 164 6.96 -4.51 10.00
CA GLU A 164 8.34 -4.11 9.74
C GLU A 164 8.74 -4.32 8.29
N ILE A 165 9.34 -3.30 7.68
CA ILE A 165 10.02 -3.42 6.39
C ILE A 165 11.49 -3.69 6.74
N ALA A 166 11.90 -4.95 6.68
CA ALA A 166 13.20 -5.41 7.18
C ALA A 166 14.27 -5.50 6.07
N GLY A 167 13.86 -5.72 4.83
CA GLY A 167 14.77 -5.89 3.69
C GLY A 167 15.06 -4.58 2.94
N LYS A 168 16.20 -4.54 2.23
CA LYS A 168 16.44 -3.53 1.20
C LYS A 168 15.63 -3.87 -0.04
N ILE A 169 15.10 -2.84 -0.69
CA ILE A 169 14.35 -2.98 -1.94
C ILE A 169 15.32 -3.49 -3.01
N ASN A 170 14.87 -4.50 -3.78
CA ASN A 170 15.60 -5.13 -4.89
C ASN A 170 16.77 -6.06 -4.50
N GLU A 171 16.97 -6.34 -3.20
CA GLU A 171 17.85 -7.42 -2.76
C GLU A 171 17.07 -8.75 -2.69
N PRO A 172 17.69 -9.89 -3.05
CA PRO A 172 17.07 -11.19 -2.84
C PRO A 172 16.88 -11.44 -1.33
N ALA A 173 15.79 -12.13 -0.99
CA ALA A 173 15.52 -12.47 0.40
C ALA A 173 16.63 -13.38 0.94
N LYS A 174 17.20 -13.00 2.09
CA LYS A 174 18.35 -13.71 2.69
C LYS A 174 18.02 -15.13 3.16
N ASN A 175 16.74 -15.45 3.35
CA ASN A 175 16.24 -16.74 3.84
C ASN A 175 15.08 -17.23 2.96
N VAL A 176 15.39 -17.84 1.81
CA VAL A 176 14.42 -18.62 1.02
C VAL A 176 14.80 -20.09 1.17
N PHE A 177 14.23 -20.72 2.19
CA PHE A 177 14.14 -22.17 2.35
C PHE A 177 12.71 -22.51 2.73
#